data_AF-A0A5J6U2G7-F1
#
_entry.id   AF-A0A5J6U2G7-F1
#
_cell.length_a   1.000
_cell.length_b   1.000
_cell.length_c   1.000
_cell.angle_alpha   90.00
_cell.angle_beta   90.00
_cell.angle_gamma   90.00
#
_symmetry.space_group_name_H-M   'P 1'
#
loop_
_entity.id
_entity.type
_entity.pdbx_description
1 polymer ?
#
loop_
_entity_poly.entity_id
_entity_poly.type
_entity_poly.pdbx_seq_one_letter_code
_entity_poly.pdbx_strand_id
1 'polypeptide(L)' 'MRRATAAHIEMLFPGVHCWWGRHTRRWWAFVPTCRGGRLVEADTPNVLFAQITRELSPERVRPPSQDPVRRTGEGGLRPS' A
#
# COMPACT_ATOMS: atom_id res chain seq x y z
N MET A 1 -1.76 22.63 14.88
CA MET A 1 -1.00 21.92 13.82
C MET A 1 -1.45 20.47 13.67
N ARG A 2 -1.38 19.60 14.68
CA ARG A 2 -1.69 18.15 14.52
C ARG A 2 -3.10 17.84 13.99
N ARG A 3 -4.15 18.52 14.48
CA ARG A 3 -5.51 18.33 13.94
C ARG A 3 -5.64 18.75 12.46
N ALA A 4 -4.90 19.78 12.03
CA ALA A 4 -4.91 20.22 10.63
C ALA A 4 -4.26 19.16 9.72
N THR A 5 -3.16 18.54 10.17
CA THR A 5 -2.52 17.44 9.47
C THR A 5 -3.43 16.21 9.39
N ALA A 6 -4.09 15.83 10.49
CA ALA A 6 -5.08 14.76 10.48
C ALA A 6 -6.21 15.03 9.47
N ALA A 7 -6.84 16.21 9.54
CA ALA A 7 -7.92 16.59 8.63
C ALA A 7 -7.47 16.62 7.16
N HIS A 8 -6.23 17.05 6.89
CA HIS A 8 -5.68 17.02 5.54
C HIS A 8 -5.54 15.58 5.00
N ILE A 9 -5.12 14.64 5.85
CA ILE A 9 -5.01 13.22 5.49
C ILE A 9 -6.40 12.62 5.23
N GLU A 10 -7.37 12.89 6.11
CA GLU A 10 -8.76 12.40 5.95
C GLU A 10 -9.42 12.95 4.67
N MET A 11 -9.10 14.19 4.28
CA MET A 11 -9.58 14.80 3.03
C MET A 11 -8.98 14.12 1.79
N LEU A 12 -7.73 13.65 1.85
CA LEU A 12 -7.08 12.95 0.74
C LEU A 12 -7.53 11.49 0.60
N PHE A 13 -7.98 10.88 1.70
CA PHE A 13 -8.40 9.48 1.73
C PHE A 13 -9.82 9.35 2.30
N PRO A 14 -10.85 9.37 1.43
CA PRO A 14 -12.24 9.23 1.86
C PRO A 14 -12.47 7.96 2.70
N GLY A 15 -13.02 8.12 3.90
CA GLY A 15 -13.33 7.03 4.82
C GLY A 15 -12.18 6.59 5.73
N VAL A 16 -10.96 7.13 5.54
CA VAL A 16 -9.87 6.94 6.50
C VAL A 16 -10.08 7.89 7.68
N HIS A 17 -9.91 7.38 8.89
CA HIS A 17 -9.89 8.20 10.11
C HIS A 17 -8.47 8.33 10.63
N CYS A 18 -7.97 9.56 10.79
CA CYS A 18 -6.60 9.84 11.19
C CYS A 18 -6.54 10.64 12.50
N TRP A 19 -5.67 10.26 13.43
CA TRP A 19 -5.49 10.97 14.69
C TRP A 19 -4.07 10.89 15.25
N TRP A 20 -3.74 11.80 16.17
CA TRP A 20 -2.50 11.76 16.93
C TRP A 20 -2.72 11.14 18.31
N GLY A 21 -2.08 9.99 18.54
CA GLY A 21 -2.06 9.33 19.84
C GLY A 21 -1.17 10.09 20.82
N ARG A 22 -1.76 10.82 21.77
CA ARG A 22 -0.99 11.59 22.77
C ARG A 22 -0.12 10.70 23.67
N HIS A 23 -0.61 9.51 24.01
CA HIS A 23 0.08 8.55 24.88
C HIS A 23 1.22 7.83 24.17
N THR A 24 1.01 7.43 22.92
CA THR A 24 2.02 6.73 22.11
C THR A 24 2.97 7.70 21.40
N ARG A 25 2.61 8.99 21.33
CA ARG A 25 3.31 10.02 20.55
C ARG A 25 3.49 9.60 19.09
N ARG A 26 2.46 8.94 18.54
CA ARG A 26 2.42 8.42 17.17
C ARG A 26 1.16 8.90 16.45
N TRP A 27 1.27 8.97 15.13
CA TRP A 27 0.13 9.07 14.24
C TRP A 27 -0.53 7.72 14.08
N TRP A 28 -1.85 7.74 13.99
CA TRP A 28 -2.69 6.58 13.82
C TRP A 28 -3.68 6.84 12.70
N ALA A 29 -3.94 5.83 11.88
CA ALA A 29 -5.01 5.88 10.91
C ALA A 29 -5.76 4.54 10.82
N PHE A 30 -7.09 4.62 10.84
CA PHE A 30 -7.96 3.50 10.54
C PHE A 30 -8.32 3.56 9.05
N VAL A 31 -7.88 2.56 8.30
CA VAL A 31 -8.06 2.43 6.87
C VAL A 31 -9.14 1.37 6.61
N PRO A 32 -10.31 1.73 6.08
CA PRO A 32 -11.33 0.75 5.71
C PRO A 32 -10.83 -0.06 4.50
N THR A 33 -10.56 -1.34 4.71
CA THR A 33 -10.21 -2.30 3.64
C THR A 33 -11.36 -3.27 3.44
N CYS A 34 -11.43 -3.92 2.26
CA CYS A 34 -12.46 -4.92 1.95
C CYS A 34 -12.51 -6.11 2.93
N ARG A 35 -11.49 -6.29 3.80
CA ARG A 35 -11.37 -7.37 4.77
C ARG A 35 -11.63 -6.95 6.23
N GLY A 36 -12.29 -5.80 6.45
CA GLY A 36 -12.70 -5.37 7.80
C GLY A 36 -11.83 -4.27 8.42
N GLY A 37 -11.08 -3.53 7.62
CA GLY A 37 -10.29 -2.39 8.11
C GLY A 37 -8.91 -2.79 8.64
N ARG A 38 -7.98 -1.84 8.54
CA ARG A 38 -6.60 -1.95 9.02
C ARG A 38 -6.25 -0.72 9.83
N LEU A 39 -5.59 -0.93 10.95
CA LEU A 39 -5.05 0.14 11.77
C LEU A 39 -3.55 0.27 11.47
N VAL A 40 -3.12 1.46 11.07
CA VAL A 40 -1.71 1.75 10.80
C VAL A 40 -1.21 2.83 11.75
N GLU A 41 0.06 2.72 12.15
CA GLU A 41 0.74 3.66 13.04
C GLU A 41 2.05 4.15 12.43
N ALA A 42 2.42 5.40 12.71
CA ALA A 42 3.65 5.99 12.23
C ALA A 42 4.16 7.12 13.13
N ASP A 43 5.48 7.32 13.16
CA ASP A 43 6.11 8.39 13.92
C ASP A 43 5.96 9.77 13.22
N THR A 44 5.74 9.79 11.89
CA THR A 44 5.58 11.03 11.10
C THR A 44 4.36 10.96 10.16
N PRO A 45 3.79 12.12 9.77
CA PRO A 45 2.66 12.17 8.84
C PRO A 45 2.97 11.56 7.47
N ASN A 46 4.17 11.80 6.92
CA ASN A 46 4.58 11.27 5.62
C ASN A 46 4.64 9.74 5.63
N VAL A 47 5.15 9.14 6.71
CA VAL A 47 5.18 7.68 6.85
C VAL A 47 3.76 7.12 6.99
N LEU A 48 2.87 7.81 7.72
CA LEU A 48 1.47 7.42 7.80
C LEU A 48 0.80 7.44 6.42
N PHE A 49 1.05 8.48 5.62
CA PHE A 49 0.52 8.63 4.28
C PHE A 49 0.92 7.45 3.38
N ALA A 50 2.21 7.11 3.36
CA ALA A 50 2.71 5.98 2.58
C ALA A 50 2.08 4.64 3.02
N GLN A 51 1.85 4.45 4.32
CA GLN A 51 1.16 3.25 4.81
C GLN A 51 -0.31 3.21 4.41
N ILE A 52 -1.04 4.32 4.52
CA ILE A 52 -2.45 4.41 4.10
C ILE A 52 -2.56 4.10 2.60
N THR A 53 -1.72 4.72 1.76
CA THR A 53 -1.68 4.44 0.32
C THR A 53 -1.45 2.96 0.05
N ARG A 54 -0.50 2.33 0.75
CA ARG A 54 -0.21 0.90 0.59
C ARG A 54 -1.39 -0.01 0.95
N GLU A 55 -2.17 0.34 1.96
CA GLU A 55 -3.33 -0.45 2.38
C GLU A 55 -4.55 -0.24 1.47
N LEU A 56 -4.70 0.95 0.87
CA LEU A 56 -5.77 1.25 -0.09
C LEU A 56 -5.47 0.75 -1.50
N SER A 57 -4.21 0.56 -1.87
CA SER A 57 -3.82 0.02 -3.19
C SER A 57 -4.25 -1.46 -3.34
N PRO A 58 -5.14 -1.80 -4.28
CA PRO A 58 -5.56 -3.17 -4.54
C PRO A 58 -4.51 -4.00 -5.30
N GLU A 59 -3.39 -3.40 -5.71
CA GLU A 59 -2.36 -4.00 -6.58
C GLU A 59 -1.61 -5.20 -5.96
N ARG A 60 -1.88 -5.54 -4.70
CA ARG A 60 -1.36 -6.76 -4.08
C ARG A 60 -2.04 -8.05 -4.57
N VAL A 61 -3.00 -7.97 -5.50
CA VAL A 61 -3.58 -9.11 -6.22
C VAL A 61 -2.82 -9.33 -7.53
N ARG A 62 -1.68 -10.04 -7.43
CA ARG A 62 -0.83 -10.61 -8.50
C ARG A 62 -0.12 -9.62 -9.45
N PRO A 63 1.23 -9.58 -9.49
CA PRO A 63 1.91 -9.19 -10.72
C PRO A 63 1.48 -10.17 -11.84
N PRO A 64 1.22 -9.71 -13.08
CA PRO A 64 1.08 -10.62 -14.20
C PRO A 64 2.33 -11.49 -14.22
N SER A 65 2.11 -12.80 -14.17
CA SER A 65 3.14 -13.84 -14.33
C SER A 65 4.08 -13.38 -15.43
N GLN A 66 5.33 -13.06 -15.07
CA GLN A 66 6.40 -13.06 -16.06
C GLN A 66 6.60 -14.54 -16.41
N ASP A 67 5.68 -15.09 -17.20
CA ASP A 67 5.87 -16.38 -17.84
C ASP A 67 6.98 -16.15 -18.87
N PRO A 68 8.20 -16.67 -18.66
CA PRO A 68 9.14 -16.75 -19.76
C PRO A 68 8.48 -17.73 -20.75
N VAL A 69 7.86 -17.19 -21.80
CA VAL A 69 7.40 -17.98 -22.93
C VAL A 69 8.58 -18.84 -23.35
N ARG A 70 8.47 -20.15 -23.09
CA ARG A 70 9.45 -21.13 -23.53
C ARG A 70 9.48 -21.04 -25.05
N ARG A 71 10.51 -20.40 -25.59
CA ARG A 71 10.82 -20.48 -27.01
C ARG A 71 11.44 -21.86 -27.24
N THR A 72 10.61 -22.89 -27.21
CA THR A 72 10.94 -24.19 -27.81
C THR A 72 10.64 -24.08 -29.30
N GLY A 73 11.68 -23.87 -30.08
CA GLY A 73 11.75 -24.21 -31.50
C GLY A 73 13.20 -24.62 -31.72
N GLU A 74 13.52 -25.91 -31.63
CA GLU A 74 13.55 -26.81 -32.79
C GLU A 74 14.20 -26.16 -34.02
N GLY A 75 15.43 -26.59 -34.27
CA GLY A 75 16.27 -26.19 -35.38
C GLY A 75 17.58 -26.96 -35.28
N GLY A 76 17.49 -28.28 -35.37
CA GLY A 76 18.66 -29.14 -35.45
C GLY A 76 19.49 -28.80 -36.69
N LEU A 77 20.80 -28.64 -36.50
CA LEU A 77 21.75 -28.81 -37.57
C LEU A 77 22.91 -29.65 -37.04
N ARG A 78 23.03 -30.85 -37.61
CA ARG A 78 24.06 -31.85 -37.32
C ARG A 78 25.42 -31.35 -37.84
N PRO A 79 26.54 -31.82 -37.26
CA PRO A 79 27.87 -31.41 -37.68
C PRO A 79 28.31 -32.09 -38.98
N SER A 80 29.18 -31.43 -39.73
CA SER A 80 30.11 -32.04 -40.71
C SER A 80 31.37 -31.19 -40.77
#